data_AF-A0AA41QV13-F1
#
_entry.id   AF-A0AA41QV13-F1
#
_cell.length_a   1.000
_cell.length_b   1.000
_cell.length_c   1.000
_cell.angle_alpha   90.00
_cell.angle_beta   90.00
_cell.angle_gamma   90.00
#
_symmetry.space_group_name_H-M   'P 1'
#
loop_
_entity.id
_entity.type
_entity.pdbx_description
1 polymer ?
#
loop_
_entity_poly.entity_id
_entity_poly.type
_entity_poly.pdbx_seq_one_letter_code
_entity_poly.pdbx_strand_id
1 'polypeptide(L)' 'MTISIRLTPEEEERLEKLSQRTGRSKSFYVRAALREHLTDLEDAFAADESLGAFEAAGSRSRPLAALKAETEL' A
#
# COMPACT_ATOMS: atom_id res chain seq x y z
N MET A 1 3.45 -11.07 -17.40
CA MET A 1 3.99 -12.00 -16.39
C MET A 1 2.83 -12.56 -15.57
N THR A 2 2.91 -13.80 -15.12
CA THR A 2 1.84 -14.45 -14.32
C THR A 2 2.36 -14.75 -12.92
N ILE A 3 1.57 -14.40 -11.90
CA ILE A 3 1.85 -14.73 -10.50
C ILE A 3 0.77 -15.71 -10.05
N SER A 4 1.19 -16.83 -9.46
CA SER A 4 0.29 -17.81 -8.85
C SER A 4 0.20 -17.55 -7.35
N ILE A 5 -1.02 -17.33 -6.84
CA ILE A 5 -1.30 -17.12 -5.42
C ILE A 5 -2.20 -18.24 -4.90
N ARG A 6 -2.00 -18.63 -3.64
CA ARG A 6 -2.93 -19.54 -2.94
C ARG A 6 -3.94 -18.70 -2.17
N LEU A 7 -5.21 -18.96 -2.40
CA LEU A 7 -6.32 -18.32 -1.71
C LEU A 7 -6.85 -19.27 -0.63
N THR A 8 -7.42 -18.71 0.42
CA THR A 8 -8.22 -19.50 1.37
C THR A 8 -9.56 -19.89 0.73
N PRO A 9 -10.23 -20.95 1.24
CA PRO A 9 -11.56 -21.32 0.74
C PRO A 9 -12.57 -20.16 0.78
N GLU A 10 -12.51 -19.33 1.83
CA GLU A 10 -13.42 -18.19 2.02
C GLU A 10 -13.17 -17.09 0.98
N GLU A 11 -11.90 -16.80 0.66
CA GLU A 11 -11.53 -15.83 -0.37
C GLU A 11 -12.02 -16.28 -1.75
N GLU A 12 -11.83 -17.55 -2.07
CA GLU A 12 -12.29 -18.12 -3.33
C GLU A 12 -13.82 -18.07 -3.47
N GLU A 13 -14.55 -18.38 -2.40
CA GLU A 13 -16.01 -18.29 -2.37
C GLU A 13 -16.50 -16.84 -2.58
N ARG A 14 -15.84 -15.86 -1.95
CA ARG A 14 -16.16 -14.43 -2.13
C ARG A 14 -15.95 -13.98 -3.57
N LEU A 15 -14.82 -14.38 -4.17
CA LEU A 15 -14.51 -14.06 -5.58
C LEU A 15 -15.48 -14.75 -6.55
N GLU A 16 -15.87 -15.99 -6.28
CA GLU A 16 -16.87 -16.71 -7.07
C GLU A 16 -18.22 -15.99 -7.05
N LYS A 17 -18.72 -15.60 -5.86
CA LYS A 17 -19.97 -14.83 -5.72
C LYS A 17 -19.91 -13.50 -6.47
N LEU A 18 -18.79 -12.78 -6.40
CA LEU A 18 -18.60 -11.53 -7.15
C LEU A 18 -18.62 -11.78 -8.67
N SER A 19 -17.94 -12.84 -9.11
CA SER A 19 -17.89 -13.23 -10.52
C SER A 19 -19.28 -13.54 -11.07
N GLN A 20 -20.04 -14.38 -10.37
CA GLN A 20 -21.40 -14.74 -10.77
C GLN A 20 -22.36 -13.55 -10.82
N ARG A 21 -22.25 -12.62 -9.86
CA ARG A 21 -23.13 -11.44 -9.78
C ARG A 21 -22.88 -10.39 -10.86
N THR A 22 -21.68 -10.33 -11.40
CA THR A 22 -21.24 -9.22 -12.27
C THR A 22 -20.84 -9.65 -13.67
N GLY A 23 -20.66 -10.95 -13.90
CA GLY A 23 -20.13 -11.51 -15.14
C GLY A 23 -18.64 -11.25 -15.37
N ARG A 24 -17.89 -10.76 -14.37
CA ARG A 24 -16.44 -10.52 -14.47
C ARG A 24 -15.65 -11.66 -13.86
N SER A 25 -14.50 -12.00 -14.43
CA SER A 25 -13.66 -13.10 -13.93
C SER A 25 -13.13 -12.84 -12.50
N LYS A 26 -12.84 -13.91 -11.74
CA LYS A 26 -12.11 -13.81 -10.45
C LYS A 26 -10.80 -13.03 -10.59
N SER A 27 -10.06 -13.27 -11.67
CA SER A 27 -8.79 -12.58 -11.97
C SER A 27 -8.94 -11.08 -12.21
N PHE A 28 -10.11 -10.59 -12.60
CA PHE A 28 -10.40 -9.15 -12.64
C PHE A 28 -10.41 -8.58 -11.22
N TYR A 29 -11.11 -9.23 -10.29
CA TYR A 29 -11.23 -8.79 -8.91
C TYR A 29 -9.91 -8.86 -8.13
N VAL A 30 -9.13 -9.93 -8.33
CA VAL A 30 -7.79 -10.02 -7.72
C VAL A 30 -6.90 -8.87 -8.16
N ARG A 31 -6.92 -8.52 -9.46
CA ARG A 31 -6.15 -7.38 -9.98
C ARG A 31 -6.68 -6.03 -9.50
N ALA A 32 -7.99 -5.90 -9.35
CA ALA A 32 -8.61 -4.69 -8.81
C ALA A 32 -8.19 -4.46 -7.36
N ALA A 33 -8.32 -5.49 -6.51
CA ALA A 33 -7.89 -5.44 -5.11
C ALA A 33 -6.39 -5.17 -4.98
N LEU A 34 -5.56 -5.82 -5.81
CA LEU A 34 -4.12 -5.55 -5.83
C LEU A 34 -3.83 -4.08 -6.16
N ARG A 35 -4.50 -3.52 -7.18
CA ARG A 35 -4.29 -2.12 -7.57
C ARG A 35 -4.72 -1.15 -6.49
N GLU A 36 -5.84 -1.42 -5.84
CA GLU A 36 -6.37 -0.58 -4.75
C GLU A 36 -5.38 -0.51 -3.59
N HIS A 37 -4.69 -1.61 -3.26
CA HIS A 37 -3.71 -1.65 -2.16
C HIS A 37 -2.29 -1.25 -2.56
N LEU A 38 -1.95 -1.25 -3.85
CA LEU A 38 -0.58 -1.03 -4.29
C LEU A 38 -0.09 0.38 -3.93
N THR A 39 -0.93 1.40 -4.10
CA THR A 39 -0.58 2.79 -3.79
C THR A 39 -0.23 2.98 -2.32
N ASP A 40 -1.04 2.44 -1.40
CA ASP A 40 -0.77 2.54 0.03
C ASP A 40 0.55 1.87 0.43
N LEU A 41 0.86 0.73 -0.20
CA LEU A 41 2.13 0.03 0.01
C LEU A 41 3.30 0.84 -0.52
N GLU A 42 3.20 1.37 -1.74
CA GLU A 42 4.22 2.22 -2.35
C GLU A 42 4.53 3.44 -1.48
N ASP A 43 3.50 4.12 -0.96
CA ASP A 43 3.65 5.27 -0.08
C ASP A 43 4.32 4.90 1.26
N ALA A 44 3.92 3.77 1.87
CA ALA A 44 4.54 3.28 3.10
C ALA A 44 6.03 2.95 2.90
N PHE A 45 6.37 2.24 1.83
CA PHE A 45 7.76 1.89 1.52
C PHE A 45 8.59 3.13 1.18
N ALA A 46 8.04 4.11 0.45
CA ALA A 46 8.72 5.35 0.16
C ALA A 46 9.01 6.17 1.42
N ALA A 47 8.09 6.20 2.38
CA ALA A 47 8.28 6.84 3.67
C ALA A 47 9.40 6.16 4.49
N ASP A 48 9.38 4.82 4.55
CA ASP A 48 10.40 4.03 5.25
C ASP A 48 11.79 4.21 4.61
N GLU A 49 11.88 4.19 3.27
CA GLU A 49 13.13 4.45 2.55
C GLU A 49 13.67 5.85 2.84
N SER A 50 12.78 6.86 2.81
CA SER A 50 13.14 8.25 3.09
C SER A 50 13.66 8.42 4.52
N LEU A 51 13.02 7.76 5.50
CA LEU A 51 13.45 7.79 6.89
C LEU A 51 14.81 7.10 7.07
N GLY A 52 14.98 5.92 6.48
CA GLY A 52 16.25 5.19 6.52
C GLY A 52 17.41 5.99 5.92
N ALA A 53 17.18 6.66 4.79
CA ALA A 53 18.17 7.54 4.17
C ALA A 53 18.52 8.76 5.06
N PHE A 54 17.51 9.36 5.69
CA PHE A 54 17.68 10.48 6.62
C PHE A 54 18.54 10.09 7.83
N GLU A 55 18.26 8.94 8.44
CA GLU A 55 19.02 8.40 9.57
C GLU A 55 20.45 8.02 9.18
N ALA A 56 20.63 7.35 8.03
CA ALA A 56 21.94 6.96 7.52
C ALA A 56 22.85 8.16 7.23
N ALA A 57 22.27 9.30 6.85
CA ALA A 57 23.00 10.57 6.69
C ALA A 57 23.41 11.22 8.02
N GLY A 58 23.10 10.61 9.17
CA GLY A 58 23.37 11.16 10.51
C GLY A 58 22.48 12.34 10.88
N SER A 59 21.39 12.55 10.13
CA SER A 59 20.47 13.65 10.37
C SER A 59 19.64 13.37 11.61
N ARG A 60 19.32 14.43 12.38
CA ARG A 60 18.45 14.32 13.56
C ARG A 60 17.09 14.91 13.25
N SER A 61 16.03 14.17 13.55
CA SER A 61 14.68 14.69 13.44
C SER A 61 14.51 15.87 14.41
N ARG A 62 13.72 16.87 14.01
CA ARG A 62 13.39 18.03 14.85
C ARG A 62 11.86 18.08 15.01
N PRO A 63 11.34 18.41 16.20
CA PRO A 63 9.92 18.57 16.39
C PRO A 63 9.34 19.66 15.49
N LEU A 64 8.20 19.40 14.85
CA LEU A 64 7.54 20.36 13.97
C LEU A 64 7.24 21.69 14.67
N ALA A 65 6.89 21.65 15.97
CA ALA A 65 6.63 22.86 16.76
C ALA A 65 7.86 23.78 16.86
N ALA A 66 9.07 23.22 16.96
CA ALA A 66 10.29 24.00 17.01
C ALA A 66 10.56 24.69 15.66
N LEU A 67 10.36 23.98 14.55
CA LEU A 67 10.47 24.53 13.20
C LEU A 67 9.48 25.66 12.94
N LYS A 68 8.20 25.49 13.32
CA LYS A 68 7.16 26.52 13.15
C LYS A 68 7.48 27.80 13.92
N ALA A 69 7.94 27.67 15.17
CA ALA A 69 8.35 28.80 15.98
C ALA A 69 9.55 29.57 15.37
N GLU A 70 10.45 28.89 14.66
CA GLU A 70 11.60 29.50 13.99
C GLU A 70 11.26 30.17 12.65
N THR A 71 10.16 29.80 12.00
CA THR A 71 9.83 30.24 10.63
C THR A 71 8.61 31.18 10.51
N GLU A 72 8.06 31.67 11.62
CA GLU A 72 6.83 32.48 11.65
C GLU A 72 5.67 31.87 10.82
N LEU A 73 5.58 30.54 10.82
CA LEU A 73 4.52 29.73 10.18
C LEU A 73 3.51 29.19 11.20
#